data_AF-A0A075JZM9-F1
#
_entry.id   AF-A0A075JZM9-F1
#
_cell.length_a   1.000
_cell.length_b   1.000
_cell.length_c   1.000
_cell.angle_alpha   90.00
_cell.angle_beta   90.00
_cell.angle_gamma   90.00
#
_symmetry.space_group_name_H-M   'P 1'
#
loop_
_entity.id
_entity.type
_entity.pdbx_description
1 polymer ?
#
loop_
_entity_poly.entity_id
_entity_poly.type
_entity_poly.pdbx_seq_one_letter_code
_entity_poly.pdbx_strand_id
1 'polypeptide(L)'
;MKQLLRLPSFYLSMPLLVACGLTLLTYDLPTDYLEGLLLLAAVAMAILAFDVFAGVRLPRSEAFLARDYAGTRDALVALVFAALIVAFCALDLLLFPVPLFASPSSYANMEGGRDHIRHVSDMCWVLPPIGLLCTRNRWLRATLVLIGFVFPVLVIDRNRIFAALFSVALVMLLRRPEAKPFPWKRVLALALAGTVVFSVLGILRSGTLDYVTLPFSDMYRDAPQGVKWLLLYASAGPYNFAAILAKQYSDTHFLINQLVPMAGSIVTAGTGIPLDAPNINVGTEFFPFLMALGPAGAVASMVALYLMLLWSVRRVQPTVPLFGLLIFLRVSYTAAMAPFAPQAFTWTSFGFIALCLLLQLVAALLPDRRRAAATSFDHAVPAGAGASPTTHP
;
A
#
# COMPACT_ATOMS: atom_id res chain seq x y z
N MET A 1 9.50 18.25 6.84
CA MET A 1 8.47 17.16 6.82
C MET A 1 7.33 17.40 5.83
N LYS A 2 6.62 18.55 5.83
CA LYS A 2 5.45 18.78 4.93
C LYS A 2 5.76 18.65 3.43
N GLN A 3 6.94 19.13 3.00
CA GLN A 3 7.37 19.03 1.61
C GLN A 3 7.82 17.61 1.23
N LEU A 4 8.36 16.83 2.20
CA LEU A 4 8.82 15.47 1.97
C LEU A 4 7.65 14.52 1.67
N LEU A 5 6.54 14.63 2.41
CA LEU A 5 5.33 13.83 2.14
C LEU A 5 4.71 14.12 0.76
N ARG A 6 5.11 15.20 0.10
CA ARG A 6 4.63 15.52 -1.24
C ARG A 6 5.55 14.98 -2.33
N LEU A 7 6.72 14.46 -1.98
CA LEU A 7 7.65 13.82 -2.89
C LEU A 7 7.20 12.37 -3.17
N PRO A 8 6.96 11.99 -4.42
CA PRO A 8 6.68 10.60 -4.79
C PRO A 8 7.76 9.62 -4.29
N SER A 9 9.04 9.97 -4.44
CA SER A 9 10.19 9.16 -3.99
C SER A 9 10.23 8.93 -2.48
N PHE A 10 9.61 9.79 -1.67
CA PHE A 10 9.60 9.62 -0.21
C PHE A 10 8.99 8.27 0.20
N TYR A 11 7.98 7.80 -0.54
CA TYR A 11 7.29 6.55 -0.25
C TYR A 11 8.09 5.30 -0.64
N LEU A 12 9.19 5.45 -1.40
CA LEU A 12 10.05 4.34 -1.82
C LEU A 12 11.44 4.43 -1.19
N SER A 13 12.12 5.55 -1.42
CA SER A 13 13.51 5.74 -1.04
C SER A 13 13.70 5.77 0.47
N MET A 14 12.84 6.47 1.22
CA MET A 14 13.02 6.57 2.68
C MET A 14 12.83 5.22 3.39
N PRO A 15 11.76 4.44 3.14
CA PRO A 15 11.63 3.11 3.69
C PRO A 15 12.80 2.19 3.33
N LEU A 16 13.30 2.26 2.09
CA LEU A 16 14.43 1.45 1.66
C LEU A 16 15.74 1.83 2.36
N LEU A 17 16.03 3.12 2.49
CA LEU A 17 17.20 3.60 3.24
C LEU A 17 17.13 3.24 4.72
N VAL A 18 15.95 3.37 5.33
CA VAL A 18 15.71 2.94 6.71
C VAL A 18 15.92 1.43 6.84
N ALA A 19 15.41 0.62 5.91
CA ALA A 19 15.60 -0.83 5.92
C ALA A 19 17.08 -1.22 5.76
N CYS A 20 17.82 -0.58 4.86
CA CYS A 20 19.27 -0.79 4.73
C CYS A 20 20.00 -0.43 6.04
N GLY A 21 19.68 0.71 6.64
CA GLY A 21 20.27 1.12 7.93
C GLY A 21 19.94 0.15 9.06
N LEU A 22 18.69 -0.30 9.16
CA LEU A 22 18.29 -1.32 10.13
C LEU A 22 19.00 -2.65 9.89
N THR A 23 19.27 -3.00 8.62
CA THR A 23 20.01 -4.22 8.29
C THR A 23 21.44 -4.14 8.80
N LEU A 24 22.14 -3.02 8.59
CA LEU A 24 23.47 -2.79 9.15
C LEU A 24 23.51 -2.84 10.68
N LEU A 25 22.43 -2.45 11.35
CA LEU A 25 22.35 -2.49 12.82
C LEU A 25 21.95 -3.87 13.37
N THR A 26 21.19 -4.64 12.59
CA THR A 26 20.58 -5.90 13.02
C THR A 26 21.49 -7.11 12.83
N TYR A 27 22.40 -7.06 11.84
CA TYR A 27 23.27 -8.18 11.50
C TYR A 27 24.75 -7.79 11.59
N ASP A 28 25.56 -8.74 12.03
CA ASP A 28 27.01 -8.74 11.82
C ASP A 28 27.26 -9.17 10.36
N LEU A 29 27.14 -8.22 9.44
CA LEU A 29 27.13 -8.52 8.01
C LEU A 29 28.48 -9.07 7.51
N PRO A 30 28.46 -10.16 6.73
CA PRO A 30 29.58 -10.54 5.89
C PRO A 30 30.01 -9.40 4.94
N THR A 31 31.32 -9.25 4.71
CA THR A 31 31.87 -8.13 3.94
C THR A 31 31.38 -8.08 2.50
N ASP A 32 31.15 -9.25 1.90
CA ASP A 32 30.61 -9.46 0.56
C ASP A 32 29.14 -9.03 0.43
N TYR A 33 28.39 -8.92 1.53
CA TYR A 33 26.97 -8.56 1.50
C TYR A 33 26.78 -7.03 1.46
N LEU A 34 27.83 -6.27 1.77
CA LEU A 34 27.77 -4.81 1.77
C LEU A 34 27.43 -4.24 0.38
N GLU A 35 27.91 -4.87 -0.69
CA GLU A 35 27.67 -4.42 -2.06
C GLU A 35 26.17 -4.36 -2.40
N GLY A 36 25.38 -5.35 -1.95
CA GLY A 36 23.95 -5.38 -2.19
C GLY A 36 23.20 -4.28 -1.44
N LEU A 37 23.60 -4.01 -0.19
CA LEU A 37 23.02 -2.90 0.58
C LEU A 37 23.38 -1.53 -0.02
N LEU A 38 24.63 -1.37 -0.47
CA LEU A 38 25.09 -0.16 -1.14
C LEU A 38 24.35 0.06 -2.46
N LEU A 39 24.09 -1.00 -3.24
CA LEU A 39 23.28 -0.90 -4.45
C LEU A 39 21.88 -0.38 -4.15
N LEU A 40 21.17 -0.98 -3.18
CA LEU A 40 19.83 -0.53 -2.77
C LEU A 40 19.83 0.92 -2.29
N ALA A 41 20.80 1.29 -1.45
CA ALA A 41 20.92 2.64 -0.91
C ALA A 41 21.28 3.68 -2.00
N ALA A 42 22.22 3.36 -2.88
CA ALA A 42 22.65 4.24 -3.96
C ALA A 42 21.50 4.54 -4.93
N VAL A 43 20.75 3.51 -5.33
CA VAL A 43 19.58 3.68 -6.22
C VAL A 43 18.47 4.46 -5.52
N ALA A 44 18.20 4.18 -4.23
CA ALA A 44 17.23 4.96 -3.44
C ALA A 44 17.59 6.45 -3.39
N MET A 45 18.87 6.75 -3.14
CA MET A 45 19.39 8.13 -3.12
C MET A 45 19.33 8.78 -4.49
N ALA A 46 19.66 8.05 -5.56
CA ALA A 46 19.57 8.55 -6.93
C ALA A 46 18.12 8.88 -7.31
N ILE A 47 17.16 8.01 -6.97
CA ILE A 47 15.72 8.27 -7.17
C ILE A 47 15.26 9.49 -6.38
N LEU A 48 15.67 9.61 -5.11
CA LEU A 48 15.32 10.75 -4.26
C LEU A 48 15.89 12.06 -4.85
N ALA A 49 17.15 12.07 -5.24
CA ALA A 49 17.80 13.22 -5.86
C ALA A 49 17.09 13.61 -7.17
N PHE A 50 16.86 12.64 -8.05
CA PHE A 50 16.15 12.86 -9.31
C PHE A 50 14.74 13.43 -9.08
N ASP A 51 13.97 12.90 -8.13
CA ASP A 51 12.61 13.38 -7.83
C ASP A 51 12.61 14.82 -7.28
N VAL A 52 13.62 15.18 -6.48
CA VAL A 52 13.81 16.56 -6.02
C VAL A 52 13.97 17.48 -7.23
N PHE A 53 14.81 17.12 -8.22
CA PHE A 53 15.01 17.89 -9.45
C PHE A 53 13.81 17.89 -10.40
N ALA A 54 13.12 16.76 -10.56
CA ALA A 54 11.99 16.60 -11.48
C ALA A 54 10.77 17.45 -11.09
N GLY A 55 10.67 17.89 -9.84
CA GLY A 55 9.65 18.85 -9.39
C GLY A 55 8.21 18.33 -9.34
N VAL A 56 7.99 17.04 -9.61
CA VAL A 56 6.66 16.42 -9.50
C VAL A 56 6.29 16.29 -8.02
N ARG A 57 5.14 16.83 -7.62
CA ARG A 57 4.68 16.83 -6.22
C ARG A 57 3.23 16.44 -6.12
N LEU A 58 2.83 15.81 -5.03
CA LEU A 58 1.41 15.66 -4.73
C LEU A 58 0.71 17.03 -4.64
N PRO A 59 -0.61 17.10 -4.94
CA PRO A 59 -1.40 18.30 -4.74
C PRO A 59 -1.23 18.87 -3.33
N ARG A 60 -1.47 20.18 -3.19
CA ARG A 60 -1.46 20.81 -1.85
C ARG A 60 -2.65 20.31 -1.03
N SER A 61 -2.52 20.40 0.29
CA SER A 61 -3.55 19.95 1.24
C SER A 61 -4.90 20.63 0.98
N GLU A 62 -4.87 21.87 0.47
CA GLU A 62 -6.04 22.64 0.04
C GLU A 62 -6.86 21.92 -1.03
N ALA A 63 -6.22 21.29 -2.03
CA ALA A 63 -6.92 20.56 -3.09
C ALA A 63 -7.63 19.31 -2.52
N PHE A 64 -6.99 18.62 -1.58
CA PHE A 64 -7.56 17.47 -0.87
C PHE A 64 -8.72 17.85 0.07
N LEU A 65 -8.68 19.06 0.63
CA LEU A 65 -9.73 19.61 1.49
C LEU A 65 -10.93 20.12 0.69
N ALA A 66 -10.67 20.81 -0.41
CA ALA A 66 -11.71 21.37 -1.28
C ALA A 66 -12.60 20.29 -1.92
N ARG A 67 -12.09 19.05 -2.02
CA ARG A 67 -12.85 17.93 -2.57
C ARG A 67 -13.77 17.30 -1.52
N ASP A 68 -15.08 17.43 -1.74
CA ASP A 68 -16.12 16.61 -1.10
C ASP A 68 -16.55 15.50 -2.07
N TYR A 69 -16.33 14.25 -1.69
CA TYR A 69 -16.79 13.10 -2.47
C TYR A 69 -18.23 12.71 -2.11
N ALA A 70 -18.74 13.09 -0.93
CA ALA A 70 -20.03 12.61 -0.47
C ALA A 70 -21.17 13.11 -1.37
N GLY A 71 -22.04 12.17 -1.78
CA GLY A 71 -23.16 12.45 -2.69
C GLY A 71 -22.74 12.77 -4.12
N THR A 72 -21.54 12.34 -4.53
CA THR A 72 -21.09 12.33 -5.94
C THR A 72 -21.26 10.94 -6.56
N ARG A 73 -21.17 10.85 -7.88
CA ARG A 73 -21.22 9.59 -8.64
C ARG A 73 -20.07 8.66 -8.26
N ASP A 74 -18.88 9.24 -8.11
CA ASP A 74 -17.67 8.53 -7.66
C ASP A 74 -17.91 7.84 -6.31
N ALA A 75 -18.52 8.56 -5.35
CA ALA A 75 -18.82 8.00 -4.04
C ALA A 75 -19.90 6.91 -4.10
N LEU A 76 -20.90 7.03 -4.96
CA LEU A 76 -21.89 5.97 -5.15
C LEU A 76 -21.21 4.67 -5.62
N VAL A 77 -20.41 4.76 -6.69
CA VAL A 77 -19.69 3.60 -7.23
C VAL A 77 -18.73 3.02 -6.20
N ALA A 78 -18.00 3.87 -5.46
CA ALA A 78 -17.11 3.42 -4.40
C ALA A 78 -17.86 2.75 -3.24
N LEU A 79 -19.05 3.22 -2.86
CA LEU A 79 -19.85 2.60 -1.81
C LEU A 79 -20.45 1.26 -2.25
N VAL A 80 -20.87 1.12 -3.51
CA VAL A 80 -21.28 -0.17 -4.07
C VAL A 80 -20.09 -1.14 -4.06
N PHE A 81 -18.91 -0.68 -4.48
CA PHE A 81 -17.68 -1.46 -4.42
C PHE A 81 -17.33 -1.87 -2.97
N ALA A 82 -17.45 -0.96 -2.01
CA ALA A 82 -17.23 -1.26 -0.60
C ALA A 82 -18.24 -2.30 -0.07
N ALA A 83 -19.51 -2.21 -0.46
CA ALA A 83 -20.52 -3.20 -0.09
C ALA A 83 -20.20 -4.59 -0.64
N LEU A 84 -19.70 -4.68 -1.89
CA LEU A 84 -19.23 -5.92 -2.47
C LEU A 84 -18.07 -6.52 -1.66
N ILE A 85 -17.06 -5.71 -1.30
CA ILE A 85 -15.94 -6.18 -0.46
C ILE A 85 -16.45 -6.68 0.89
N VAL A 86 -17.38 -5.96 1.54
CA VAL A 86 -17.97 -6.37 2.82
C VAL A 86 -18.69 -7.71 2.68
N ALA A 87 -19.44 -7.93 1.60
CA ALA A 87 -20.08 -9.21 1.32
C ALA A 87 -19.05 -10.34 1.18
N PHE A 88 -17.95 -10.11 0.46
CA PHE A 88 -16.87 -11.09 0.33
C PHE A 88 -16.11 -11.34 1.64
N CYS A 89 -15.92 -10.32 2.48
CA CYS A 89 -15.38 -10.51 3.83
C CYS A 89 -16.29 -11.41 4.68
N ALA A 90 -17.61 -11.21 4.59
CA ALA A 90 -18.57 -12.05 5.29
C ALA A 90 -18.56 -13.49 4.73
N LEU A 91 -18.54 -13.66 3.41
CA LEU A 91 -18.44 -14.98 2.78
C LEU A 91 -17.17 -15.72 3.20
N ASP A 92 -16.01 -15.06 3.27
CA ASP A 92 -14.76 -15.68 3.72
C ASP A 92 -14.89 -16.23 5.15
N LEU A 93 -15.44 -15.41 6.06
CA LEU A 93 -15.61 -15.80 7.46
C LEU A 93 -16.71 -16.85 7.69
N LEU A 94 -17.71 -16.93 6.81
CA LEU A 94 -18.82 -17.88 6.92
C LEU A 94 -18.50 -19.23 6.27
N LEU A 95 -17.77 -19.23 5.15
CA LEU A 95 -17.50 -20.43 4.36
C LEU A 95 -16.21 -21.14 4.79
N PHE A 96 -15.28 -20.44 5.44
CA PHE A 96 -13.98 -20.99 5.81
C PHE A 96 -13.67 -20.82 7.30
N PRO A 97 -12.86 -21.74 7.87
CA PRO A 97 -12.42 -21.60 9.25
C PRO A 97 -11.63 -20.30 9.43
N VAL A 98 -11.99 -19.55 10.47
CA VAL A 98 -11.32 -18.29 10.84
C VAL A 98 -9.93 -18.63 11.40
N PRO A 99 -8.83 -18.21 10.72
CA PRO A 99 -7.48 -18.60 11.11
C PRO A 99 -7.11 -18.23 12.55
N LEU A 100 -7.64 -17.12 13.07
CA LEU A 100 -7.39 -16.70 14.45
C LEU A 100 -7.96 -17.67 15.50
N PHE A 101 -9.08 -18.35 15.22
CA PHE A 101 -9.78 -19.18 16.19
C PHE A 101 -9.57 -20.68 15.97
N ALA A 102 -9.43 -21.13 14.73
CA ALA A 102 -9.34 -22.55 14.39
C ALA A 102 -7.90 -23.07 14.44
N SER A 103 -7.05 -22.56 13.54
CA SER A 103 -5.62 -22.87 13.51
C SER A 103 -4.87 -21.81 12.72
N PRO A 104 -3.80 -21.20 13.26
CA PRO A 104 -3.00 -20.23 12.53
C PRO A 104 -2.40 -20.79 11.22
N SER A 105 -2.17 -22.11 11.15
CA SER A 105 -1.71 -22.81 9.95
C SER A 105 -2.74 -22.80 8.80
N SER A 106 -4.03 -22.71 9.10
CA SER A 106 -5.10 -22.60 8.08
C SER A 106 -5.06 -21.30 7.28
N TYR A 107 -4.27 -20.31 7.72
CA TYR A 107 -3.99 -19.09 6.94
C TYR A 107 -3.45 -19.42 5.54
N ALA A 108 -2.55 -20.39 5.45
CA ALA A 108 -1.87 -20.74 4.22
C ALA A 108 -2.67 -21.73 3.37
N ASN A 109 -3.75 -22.29 3.90
CA ASN A 109 -4.59 -23.19 3.13
C ASN A 109 -5.60 -22.39 2.30
N MET A 110 -5.36 -22.35 0.99
CA MET A 110 -6.15 -21.66 -0.02
C MET A 110 -7.00 -22.63 -0.89
N GLU A 111 -7.19 -23.87 -0.44
CA GLU A 111 -8.00 -24.88 -1.13
C GLU A 111 -9.49 -24.52 -1.20
N GLY A 112 -10.24 -25.18 -2.09
CA GLY A 112 -11.71 -25.13 -2.11
C GLY A 112 -12.33 -23.80 -2.55
N GLY A 113 -11.63 -23.01 -3.37
CA GLY A 113 -12.13 -21.72 -3.87
C GLY A 113 -11.96 -20.54 -2.91
N ARG A 114 -11.33 -20.78 -1.74
CA ARG A 114 -10.96 -19.72 -0.79
C ARG A 114 -10.11 -18.65 -1.45
N ASP A 115 -9.18 -19.03 -2.33
CA ASP A 115 -8.32 -18.09 -3.05
C ASP A 115 -9.14 -17.03 -3.81
N HIS A 116 -10.19 -17.43 -4.53
CA HIS A 116 -11.05 -16.51 -5.29
C HIS A 116 -11.78 -15.50 -4.40
N ILE A 117 -12.31 -15.97 -3.26
CA ILE A 117 -12.98 -15.10 -2.30
C ILE A 117 -11.95 -14.15 -1.66
N ARG A 118 -10.77 -14.69 -1.33
CA ARG A 118 -9.68 -13.96 -0.70
C ARG A 118 -9.11 -12.85 -1.57
N HIS A 119 -9.04 -13.04 -2.89
CA HIS A 119 -8.63 -11.97 -3.82
C HIS A 119 -9.50 -10.72 -3.72
N VAL A 120 -10.80 -10.88 -3.42
CA VAL A 120 -11.74 -9.76 -3.26
C VAL A 120 -11.77 -9.27 -1.81
N SER A 121 -11.83 -10.17 -0.82
CA SER A 121 -11.88 -9.80 0.60
C SER A 121 -10.58 -9.13 1.07
N ASP A 122 -9.43 -9.45 0.47
CA ASP A 122 -8.15 -8.79 0.70
C ASP A 122 -8.17 -7.29 0.34
N MET A 123 -9.11 -6.83 -0.48
CA MET A 123 -9.31 -5.41 -0.78
C MET A 123 -9.97 -4.64 0.39
N CYS A 124 -10.23 -5.29 1.53
CA CYS A 124 -10.77 -4.69 2.76
C CYS A 124 -10.01 -3.43 3.24
N TRP A 125 -8.73 -3.29 2.91
CA TRP A 125 -7.93 -2.10 3.24
C TRP A 125 -8.47 -0.80 2.62
N VAL A 126 -9.32 -0.91 1.59
CA VAL A 126 -9.97 0.21 0.90
C VAL A 126 -11.21 0.70 1.67
N LEU A 127 -11.79 -0.11 2.55
CA LEU A 127 -13.01 0.25 3.29
C LEU A 127 -12.79 1.48 4.19
N PRO A 128 -11.70 1.61 4.97
CA PRO A 128 -11.45 2.80 5.76
C PRO A 128 -11.34 4.10 4.94
N PRO A 129 -10.51 4.21 3.86
CA PRO A 129 -10.49 5.43 3.07
C PRO A 129 -11.83 5.73 2.39
N ILE A 130 -12.56 4.73 1.88
CA ILE A 130 -13.93 4.97 1.34
C ILE A 130 -14.86 5.50 2.43
N GLY A 131 -14.87 4.89 3.62
CA GLY A 131 -15.69 5.33 4.75
C GLY A 131 -15.39 6.77 5.16
N LEU A 132 -14.11 7.14 5.24
CA LEU A 132 -13.67 8.49 5.60
C LEU A 132 -13.97 9.55 4.54
N LEU A 133 -13.95 9.18 3.25
CA LEU A 133 -14.06 10.12 2.13
C LEU A 133 -15.49 10.24 1.58
N CYS A 134 -16.24 9.15 1.52
CA CYS A 134 -17.48 9.04 0.74
C CYS A 134 -18.75 9.11 1.57
N THR A 135 -18.66 9.00 2.91
CA THR A 135 -19.84 8.89 3.79
C THR A 135 -20.02 10.09 4.70
N ARG A 136 -21.26 10.58 4.83
CA ARG A 136 -21.64 11.57 5.87
C ARG A 136 -22.19 10.91 7.13
N ASN A 137 -22.75 9.71 7.00
CA ASN A 137 -23.30 8.96 8.13
C ASN A 137 -22.16 8.41 9.01
N ARG A 138 -22.13 8.84 10.27
CA ARG A 138 -21.13 8.42 11.27
C ARG A 138 -21.09 6.90 11.50
N TRP A 139 -22.24 6.23 11.42
CA TRP A 139 -22.34 4.80 11.64
C TRP A 139 -21.74 4.02 10.49
N LEU A 140 -22.16 4.33 9.25
CA LEU A 140 -21.58 3.71 8.07
C LEU A 140 -20.06 3.93 7.98
N ARG A 141 -19.60 5.15 8.31
CA ARG A 141 -18.17 5.45 8.41
C ARG A 141 -17.47 4.54 9.42
N ALA A 142 -17.99 4.47 10.64
CA ALA A 142 -17.41 3.66 11.70
C ALA A 142 -17.40 2.17 11.33
N THR A 143 -18.48 1.66 10.74
CA THR A 143 -18.60 0.27 10.28
C THR A 143 -17.55 -0.06 9.22
N LEU A 144 -17.40 0.77 8.19
CA LEU A 144 -16.41 0.53 7.13
C LEU A 144 -14.97 0.57 7.66
N VAL A 145 -14.67 1.50 8.56
CA VAL A 145 -13.36 1.59 9.23
C VAL A 145 -13.12 0.35 10.10
N LEU A 146 -14.12 -0.06 10.88
CA LEU A 146 -14.03 -1.22 11.77
C LEU A 146 -13.78 -2.51 10.99
N ILE A 147 -14.56 -2.76 9.93
CA ILE A 147 -14.41 -3.96 9.09
C ILE A 147 -13.01 -3.99 8.47
N GLY A 148 -12.53 -2.87 7.94
CA GLY A 148 -11.19 -2.78 7.34
C GLY A 148 -10.03 -3.08 8.30
N PHE A 149 -10.24 -2.97 9.62
CA PHE A 149 -9.23 -3.34 10.62
C PHE A 149 -9.46 -4.73 11.23
N VAL A 150 -10.71 -5.08 11.53
CA VAL A 150 -11.05 -6.34 12.22
C VAL A 150 -10.90 -7.53 11.28
N PHE A 151 -11.37 -7.43 10.03
CA PHE A 151 -11.30 -8.54 9.09
C PHE A 151 -9.87 -9.08 8.91
N PRO A 152 -8.86 -8.25 8.59
CA PRO A 152 -7.52 -8.78 8.41
C PRO A 152 -6.86 -9.28 9.71
N VAL A 153 -7.32 -8.86 10.89
CA VAL A 153 -6.92 -9.49 12.17
C VAL A 153 -7.49 -10.91 12.29
N LEU A 154 -8.77 -11.09 11.98
CA LEU A 154 -9.43 -12.41 12.01
C LEU A 154 -8.77 -13.40 11.05
N VAL A 155 -8.33 -12.92 9.90
CA VAL A 155 -7.65 -13.75 8.89
C VAL A 155 -6.13 -13.73 8.97
N ILE A 156 -5.53 -13.19 10.06
CA ILE A 156 -4.09 -13.11 10.33
C ILE A 156 -3.27 -12.51 9.15
N ASP A 157 -3.84 -11.51 8.48
CA ASP A 157 -3.19 -10.81 7.37
C ASP A 157 -2.55 -9.48 7.83
N ARG A 158 -1.25 -9.57 8.09
CA ARG A 158 -0.40 -8.45 8.52
C ARG A 158 -0.32 -7.35 7.45
N ASN A 159 -0.29 -7.71 6.17
CA ASN A 159 -0.10 -6.76 5.09
C ASN A 159 -1.36 -5.89 4.92
N ARG A 160 -2.55 -6.47 4.98
CA ARG A 160 -3.80 -5.70 4.83
C ARG A 160 -4.07 -4.76 6.00
N ILE A 161 -3.71 -5.15 7.23
CA ILE A 161 -3.77 -4.25 8.40
C ILE A 161 -2.88 -3.03 8.15
N PHE A 162 -1.63 -3.23 7.70
CA PHE A 162 -0.75 -2.11 7.42
C PHE A 162 -1.23 -1.24 6.25
N ALA A 163 -1.79 -1.84 5.21
CA ALA A 163 -2.38 -1.09 4.11
C ALA A 163 -3.52 -0.18 4.58
N ALA A 164 -4.39 -0.68 5.47
CA ALA A 164 -5.47 0.07 6.08
C ALA A 164 -4.94 1.21 6.97
N LEU A 165 -4.00 0.91 7.88
CA LEU A 165 -3.38 1.90 8.78
C LEU A 165 -2.66 3.00 7.99
N PHE A 166 -1.85 2.62 7.01
CA PHE A 166 -1.13 3.52 6.12
C PHE A 166 -2.11 4.42 5.36
N SER A 167 -3.16 3.85 4.77
CA SER A 167 -4.17 4.60 4.02
C SER A 167 -4.91 5.61 4.90
N VAL A 168 -5.32 5.22 6.10
CA VAL A 168 -5.98 6.11 7.06
C VAL A 168 -5.05 7.24 7.49
N ALA A 169 -3.80 6.91 7.87
CA ALA A 169 -2.82 7.90 8.27
C ALA A 169 -2.54 8.90 7.13
N LEU A 170 -2.37 8.41 5.90
CA LEU A 170 -2.08 9.25 4.76
C LEU A 170 -3.27 10.14 4.37
N VAL A 171 -4.49 9.62 4.38
CA VAL A 171 -5.71 10.44 4.18
C VAL A 171 -5.83 11.52 5.26
N MET A 172 -5.57 11.17 6.53
CA MET A 172 -5.58 12.14 7.64
C MET A 172 -4.52 13.24 7.47
N LEU A 173 -3.35 12.90 6.93
CA LEU A 173 -2.25 13.84 6.70
C LEU A 173 -2.49 14.74 5.49
N LEU A 174 -2.99 14.18 4.38
CA LEU A 174 -3.24 14.92 3.14
C LEU A 174 -4.46 15.84 3.24
N ARG A 175 -5.49 15.47 4.01
CA ARG A 175 -6.70 16.30 4.24
C ARG A 175 -6.59 17.19 5.48
N ARG A 176 -5.37 17.49 5.96
CA ARG A 176 -5.17 18.38 7.10
C ARG A 176 -5.09 19.85 6.64
N PRO A 177 -5.77 20.79 7.30
CA PRO A 177 -5.50 22.22 7.09
C PRO A 177 -4.04 22.56 7.37
N GLU A 178 -3.40 23.35 6.50
CA GLU A 178 -1.97 23.62 6.60
C GLU A 178 -1.60 24.42 7.84
N ALA A 179 -2.53 25.27 8.30
CA ALA A 179 -2.44 26.06 9.53
C ALA A 179 -2.49 25.21 10.81
N LYS A 180 -3.04 23.99 10.75
CA LYS A 180 -3.10 23.10 11.92
C LYS A 180 -1.77 22.36 12.10
N PRO A 181 -1.34 22.13 13.37
CA PRO A 181 -0.13 21.37 13.66
C PRO A 181 -0.24 19.94 13.13
N PHE A 182 0.91 19.32 12.87
CA PHE A 182 0.97 17.93 12.43
C PHE A 182 0.39 17.01 13.51
N PRO A 183 -0.53 16.07 13.19
CA PRO A 183 -1.21 15.23 14.17
C PRO A 183 -0.31 14.07 14.62
N TRP A 184 0.93 14.38 15.05
CA TRP A 184 1.96 13.38 15.34
C TRP A 184 1.49 12.39 16.40
N LYS A 185 0.73 12.83 17.41
CA LYS A 185 0.17 11.95 18.45
C LYS A 185 -0.73 10.85 17.85
N ARG A 186 -1.59 11.19 16.89
CA ARG A 186 -2.48 10.22 16.24
C ARG A 186 -1.73 9.29 15.31
N VAL A 187 -0.80 9.84 14.53
CA VAL A 187 0.05 9.05 13.63
C VAL A 187 0.92 8.08 14.42
N LEU A 188 1.51 8.54 15.53
CA LEU A 188 2.30 7.72 16.43
C LEU A 188 1.44 6.65 17.11
N ALA A 189 0.25 6.99 17.58
CA ALA A 189 -0.68 6.01 18.15
C ALA A 189 -1.08 4.93 17.13
N LEU A 190 -1.36 5.31 15.87
CA LEU A 190 -1.63 4.36 14.80
C LEU A 190 -0.41 3.48 14.49
N ALA A 191 0.79 4.06 14.47
CA ALA A 191 2.03 3.32 14.25
C ALA A 191 2.27 2.32 15.38
N LEU A 192 2.14 2.73 16.65
CA LEU A 192 2.29 1.86 17.82
C LEU A 192 1.22 0.75 17.85
N ALA A 193 -0.03 1.07 17.57
CA ALA A 193 -1.09 0.06 17.47
C ALA A 193 -0.77 -0.95 16.36
N GLY A 194 -0.31 -0.47 15.20
CA GLY A 194 0.12 -1.30 14.09
C GLY A 194 1.29 -2.21 14.44
N THR A 195 2.34 -1.71 15.10
CA THR A 195 3.49 -2.52 15.49
C THR A 195 3.14 -3.55 16.56
N VAL A 196 2.27 -3.22 17.50
CA VAL A 196 1.76 -4.17 18.50
C VAL A 196 0.97 -5.29 17.83
N VAL A 197 -0.03 -4.95 17.01
CA VAL A 197 -0.84 -5.94 16.29
C VAL A 197 0.03 -6.81 15.39
N PHE A 198 1.00 -6.21 14.69
CA PHE A 198 1.94 -6.94 13.85
C PHE A 198 2.78 -7.93 14.65
N SER A 199 3.32 -7.51 15.79
CA SER A 199 4.16 -8.35 16.64
C SER A 199 3.35 -9.51 17.23
N VAL A 200 2.13 -9.23 17.71
CA VAL A 200 1.23 -10.24 18.26
C VAL A 200 0.83 -11.26 17.18
N LEU A 201 0.41 -10.80 16.01
CA LEU A 201 0.08 -11.69 14.89
C LEU A 201 1.31 -12.47 14.39
N GLY A 202 2.50 -11.89 14.44
CA GLY A 202 3.76 -12.56 14.13
C GLY A 202 4.03 -13.73 15.08
N ILE A 203 3.94 -13.49 16.39
CA ILE A 203 4.12 -14.51 17.43
C ILE A 203 3.06 -15.61 17.29
N LEU A 204 1.79 -15.24 17.11
CA LEU A 204 0.68 -16.20 16.96
C LEU A 204 0.83 -17.09 15.72
N ARG A 205 1.40 -16.55 14.63
CA ARG A 205 1.56 -17.28 13.36
C ARG A 205 2.82 -18.12 13.31
N SER A 206 3.93 -17.63 13.86
CA SER A 206 5.26 -18.17 13.59
C SER A 206 6.05 -18.56 14.85
N GLY A 207 5.50 -18.38 16.05
CA GLY A 207 6.16 -18.76 17.29
C GLY A 207 7.30 -17.82 17.71
N THR A 208 8.22 -18.34 18.52
CA THR A 208 9.41 -17.60 18.97
C THR A 208 10.54 -17.68 17.94
N LEU A 209 11.42 -16.68 17.90
CA LEU A 209 12.53 -16.58 16.93
C LEU A 209 13.81 -17.32 17.36
N ASP A 210 13.74 -18.15 18.40
CA ASP A 210 14.92 -18.69 19.08
C ASP A 210 15.69 -19.72 18.23
N TYR A 211 15.07 -20.25 17.18
CA TYR A 211 15.66 -21.22 16.25
C TYR A 211 16.26 -20.58 14.98
N VAL A 212 16.21 -19.26 14.84
CA VAL A 212 16.71 -18.56 13.65
C VAL A 212 18.22 -18.31 13.78
N THR A 213 19.01 -19.02 12.98
CA THR A 213 20.48 -18.92 12.96
C THR A 213 20.94 -17.97 11.86
N LEU A 214 20.79 -16.66 12.08
CA LEU A 214 21.42 -15.62 11.26
C LEU A 214 22.53 -14.93 12.05
N PRO A 215 23.50 -14.27 11.39
CA PRO A 215 24.55 -13.52 12.06
C PRO A 215 23.99 -12.23 12.65
N PHE A 216 23.15 -12.34 13.69
CA PHE A 216 22.54 -11.21 14.37
C PHE A 216 23.56 -10.48 15.25
N SER A 217 23.49 -9.16 15.29
CA SER A 217 24.28 -8.33 16.19
C SER A 217 23.82 -8.47 17.65
N ASP A 218 24.66 -8.04 18.58
CA ASP A 218 24.31 -8.04 20.01
C ASP A 218 23.08 -7.17 20.31
N MET A 219 22.93 -6.05 19.61
CA MET A 219 21.73 -5.20 19.71
C MET A 219 20.44 -5.98 19.43
N TYR A 220 20.45 -6.84 18.41
CA TYR A 220 19.28 -7.67 18.09
C TYR A 220 19.08 -8.76 19.14
N ARG A 221 20.15 -9.43 19.58
CA ARG A 221 20.07 -10.52 20.56
C ARG A 221 19.49 -10.06 21.90
N ASP A 222 19.84 -8.84 22.33
CA ASP A 222 19.39 -8.26 23.59
C ASP A 222 17.98 -7.63 23.52
N ALA A 223 17.44 -7.47 22.31
CA ALA A 223 16.13 -6.85 22.12
C ALA A 223 14.97 -7.75 22.63
N PRO A 224 13.88 -7.16 23.15
CA PRO A 224 12.67 -7.91 23.49
C PRO A 224 12.08 -8.64 22.28
N GLN A 225 11.36 -9.74 22.50
CA GLN A 225 10.86 -10.60 21.42
C GLN A 225 9.98 -9.88 20.40
N GLY A 226 9.14 -8.95 20.83
CA GLY A 226 8.33 -8.13 19.92
C GLY A 226 9.19 -7.22 19.04
N VAL A 227 10.30 -6.70 19.57
CA VAL A 227 11.24 -5.85 18.83
C VAL A 227 12.05 -6.70 17.85
N LYS A 228 12.47 -7.92 18.23
CA LYS A 228 13.13 -8.87 17.33
C LYS A 228 12.30 -9.16 16.09
N TRP A 229 10.99 -9.41 16.25
CA TRP A 229 10.07 -9.60 15.12
C TRP A 229 10.01 -8.39 14.18
N LEU A 230 9.97 -7.17 14.74
CA LEU A 230 9.94 -5.94 13.95
C LEU A 230 11.26 -5.73 13.20
N LEU A 231 12.40 -5.88 13.88
CA LEU A 231 13.73 -5.73 13.28
C LEU A 231 13.97 -6.77 12.20
N LEU A 232 13.68 -8.04 12.47
CA LEU A 232 13.81 -9.13 11.50
C LEU A 232 12.97 -8.85 10.25
N TYR A 233 11.69 -8.51 10.42
CA TYR A 233 10.84 -8.23 9.26
C TYR A 233 11.28 -6.99 8.49
N ALA A 234 11.79 -5.97 9.19
CA ALA A 234 12.26 -4.74 8.56
C ALA A 234 13.60 -4.89 7.82
N SER A 235 14.39 -5.92 8.14
CA SER A 235 15.79 -6.02 7.68
C SER A 235 16.09 -7.30 6.89
N ALA A 236 15.26 -8.34 7.02
CA ALA A 236 15.48 -9.61 6.32
C ALA A 236 15.43 -9.46 4.80
N GLY A 237 14.58 -8.57 4.27
CA GLY A 237 14.50 -8.31 2.83
C GLY A 237 15.83 -7.82 2.24
N PRO A 238 16.39 -6.67 2.70
CA PRO A 238 17.69 -6.19 2.23
C PRO A 238 18.83 -7.17 2.53
N TYR A 239 18.81 -7.87 3.67
CA TYR A 239 19.79 -8.92 3.98
C TYR A 239 19.78 -10.04 2.93
N ASN A 240 18.60 -10.62 2.65
CA ASN A 240 18.46 -11.69 1.66
C ASN A 240 18.83 -11.21 0.26
N PHE A 241 18.46 -9.99 -0.11
CA PHE A 241 18.89 -9.37 -1.37
C PHE A 241 20.41 -9.30 -1.49
N ALA A 242 21.09 -8.84 -0.44
CA ALA A 242 22.55 -8.78 -0.41
C ALA A 242 23.20 -10.17 -0.49
N ALA A 243 22.66 -11.14 0.26
CA ALA A 243 23.17 -12.51 0.27
C ALA A 243 23.09 -13.17 -1.11
N ILE A 244 21.95 -13.03 -1.79
CA ILE A 244 21.76 -13.60 -3.14
C ILE A 244 22.63 -12.91 -4.18
N LEU A 245 22.82 -11.58 -4.07
CA LEU A 245 23.73 -10.87 -4.95
C LEU A 245 25.17 -11.39 -4.80
N ALA A 246 25.65 -11.52 -3.56
CA ALA A 246 27.00 -12.02 -3.27
C ALA A 246 27.20 -13.47 -3.76
N LYS A 247 26.17 -14.31 -3.62
CA LYS A 247 26.17 -15.71 -4.09
C LYS A 247 26.00 -15.86 -5.59
N GLN A 248 25.74 -14.77 -6.33
CA GLN A 248 25.51 -14.76 -7.78
C GLN A 248 24.47 -15.79 -8.23
N TYR A 249 23.47 -16.04 -7.39
CA TYR A 249 22.44 -17.03 -7.68
C TYR A 249 21.41 -16.48 -8.68
N SER A 250 20.98 -17.32 -9.62
CA SER A 250 19.97 -16.94 -10.61
C SER A 250 18.83 -17.96 -10.71
N ASP A 251 17.61 -17.44 -10.76
CA ASP A 251 16.38 -18.19 -10.96
C ASP A 251 15.28 -17.26 -11.50
N THR A 252 14.66 -17.65 -12.61
CA THR A 252 13.58 -16.90 -13.26
C THR A 252 12.19 -17.31 -12.78
N HIS A 253 12.04 -18.51 -12.20
CA HIS A 253 10.74 -19.05 -11.80
C HIS A 253 10.04 -18.16 -10.76
N PHE A 254 10.81 -17.60 -9.84
CA PHE A 254 10.27 -16.71 -8.80
C PHE A 254 9.62 -15.46 -9.39
N LEU A 255 10.26 -14.85 -10.42
CA LEU A 255 9.72 -13.69 -11.12
C LEU A 255 8.47 -14.04 -11.92
N ILE A 256 8.46 -15.20 -12.59
CA ILE A 256 7.29 -15.69 -13.35
C ILE A 256 6.09 -15.88 -12.42
N ASN A 257 6.29 -16.52 -11.26
CA ASN A 257 5.22 -16.73 -10.26
C ASN A 257 4.67 -15.42 -9.68
N GLN A 258 5.47 -14.36 -9.67
CA GLN A 258 5.03 -13.04 -9.21
C GLN A 258 4.24 -12.26 -10.28
N LEU A 259 4.68 -12.33 -11.55
CA LEU A 259 4.09 -11.56 -12.64
C LEU A 259 2.89 -12.25 -13.29
N VAL A 260 2.93 -13.58 -13.42
CA VAL A 260 1.94 -14.35 -14.18
C VAL A 260 0.84 -14.86 -13.25
N PRO A 261 -0.43 -14.47 -13.47
CA PRO A 261 -1.52 -14.99 -12.67
C PRO A 261 -1.59 -16.51 -12.78
N MET A 262 -1.84 -17.19 -11.65
CA MET A 262 -2.00 -18.64 -11.56
C MET A 262 -0.77 -19.49 -11.94
N ALA A 263 0.42 -18.88 -12.07
CA ALA A 263 1.65 -19.64 -12.40
C ALA A 263 2.16 -20.54 -11.25
N GLY A 264 1.67 -20.34 -10.03
CA GLY A 264 1.99 -21.18 -8.87
C GLY A 264 2.18 -20.33 -7.60
N SER A 265 2.42 -21.01 -6.48
CA SER A 265 2.73 -20.34 -5.21
C SER A 265 4.20 -19.93 -5.17
N ILE A 266 4.45 -18.73 -4.66
CA ILE A 266 5.79 -18.22 -4.32
C ILE A 266 6.24 -18.89 -3.02
N VAL A 267 6.62 -20.17 -3.08
CA VAL A 267 7.22 -20.88 -1.96
C VAL A 267 8.72 -20.90 -2.14
N THR A 268 9.43 -20.33 -1.18
CA THR A 268 10.90 -20.36 -1.04
C THR A 268 11.37 -21.46 -0.09
N ALA A 269 10.51 -21.91 0.83
CA ALA A 269 10.80 -23.01 1.73
C ALA A 269 10.86 -24.33 0.93
N GLY A 270 11.96 -25.08 1.05
CA GLY A 270 12.18 -26.30 0.26
C GLY A 270 12.60 -26.03 -1.19
N THR A 271 12.94 -24.80 -1.55
CA THR A 271 13.59 -24.47 -2.84
C THR A 271 15.11 -24.59 -2.73
N GLY A 272 15.78 -24.70 -3.88
CA GLY A 272 17.24 -24.67 -3.98
C GLY A 272 17.86 -23.27 -3.85
N ILE A 273 17.10 -22.26 -3.40
CA ILE A 273 17.61 -20.89 -3.23
C ILE A 273 18.56 -20.89 -2.01
N PRO A 274 19.82 -20.42 -2.17
CA PRO A 274 20.83 -20.49 -1.12
C PRO A 274 20.66 -19.36 -0.10
N LEU A 275 19.53 -19.33 0.62
CA LEU A 275 19.32 -18.42 1.76
C LEU A 275 20.10 -18.90 2.99
N ASP A 276 20.68 -17.98 3.76
CA ASP A 276 21.40 -18.32 5.00
C ASP A 276 20.46 -18.90 6.08
N ALA A 277 19.20 -18.48 6.04
CA ALA A 277 18.13 -19.04 6.85
C ALA A 277 16.91 -19.34 5.96
N PRO A 278 16.74 -20.59 5.47
CA PRO A 278 15.66 -20.97 4.55
C PRO A 278 14.25 -20.76 5.12
N ASN A 279 14.13 -20.72 6.44
CA ASN A 279 12.91 -20.42 7.18
C ASN A 279 12.57 -18.91 7.24
N ILE A 280 13.52 -18.03 6.92
CA ILE A 280 13.33 -16.57 6.83
C ILE A 280 13.33 -16.16 5.36
N ASN A 281 12.16 -16.31 4.74
CA ASN A 281 11.98 -16.09 3.32
C ASN A 281 11.42 -14.71 2.93
N VAL A 282 11.70 -13.71 3.75
CA VAL A 282 11.28 -12.34 3.49
C VAL A 282 12.19 -11.73 2.43
N GLY A 283 11.63 -11.31 1.30
CA GLY A 283 12.38 -10.69 0.20
C GLY A 283 11.96 -9.24 -0.01
N THR A 284 12.86 -8.43 -0.59
CA THR A 284 12.45 -7.14 -1.16
C THR A 284 11.58 -7.36 -2.39
N GLU A 285 10.85 -6.33 -2.81
CA GLU A 285 10.14 -6.29 -4.10
C GLU A 285 11.07 -6.59 -5.29
N PHE A 286 12.36 -6.26 -5.14
CA PHE A 286 13.37 -6.32 -6.20
C PHE A 286 14.11 -7.67 -6.21
N PHE A 287 13.92 -8.50 -5.19
CA PHE A 287 14.54 -9.81 -5.02
C PHE A 287 14.25 -10.78 -6.19
N PRO A 288 13.00 -10.94 -6.67
CA PRO A 288 12.71 -11.70 -7.89
C PRO A 288 13.49 -11.23 -9.13
N PHE A 289 13.62 -9.92 -9.30
CA PHE A 289 14.28 -9.32 -10.45
C PHE A 289 15.79 -9.49 -10.37
N LEU A 290 16.36 -9.44 -9.16
CA LEU A 290 17.75 -9.77 -8.91
C LEU A 290 18.07 -11.21 -9.33
N MET A 291 17.26 -12.18 -8.90
CA MET A 291 17.49 -13.59 -9.26
C MET A 291 17.29 -13.85 -10.75
N ALA A 292 16.31 -13.20 -11.38
CA ALA A 292 16.02 -13.46 -12.79
C ALA A 292 16.98 -12.76 -13.76
N LEU A 293 17.42 -11.54 -13.45
CA LEU A 293 18.07 -10.62 -14.38
C LEU A 293 19.32 -9.93 -13.78
N GLY A 294 19.78 -10.38 -12.62
CA GLY A 294 20.93 -9.82 -11.92
C GLY A 294 20.71 -8.40 -11.38
N PRO A 295 21.79 -7.69 -11.03
CA PRO A 295 21.74 -6.34 -10.46
C PRO A 295 20.98 -5.35 -11.34
N ALA A 296 21.13 -5.46 -12.66
CA ALA A 296 20.48 -4.58 -13.61
C ALA A 296 18.95 -4.74 -13.57
N GLY A 297 18.46 -5.98 -13.42
CA GLY A 297 17.04 -6.26 -13.22
C GLY A 297 16.47 -5.64 -11.95
N ALA A 298 17.21 -5.79 -10.84
CA ALA A 298 16.84 -5.15 -9.58
C ALA A 298 16.72 -3.63 -9.74
N VAL A 299 17.74 -2.97 -10.31
CA VAL A 299 17.73 -1.52 -10.57
C VAL A 299 16.55 -1.13 -11.47
N ALA A 300 16.31 -1.86 -12.56
CA ALA A 300 15.20 -1.60 -13.47
C ALA A 300 13.84 -1.69 -12.76
N SER A 301 13.65 -2.68 -11.87
CA SER A 301 12.42 -2.83 -11.09
C SER A 301 12.22 -1.70 -10.07
N MET A 302 13.29 -1.20 -9.45
CA MET A 302 13.24 -0.02 -8.57
C MET A 302 12.81 1.23 -9.34
N VAL A 303 13.39 1.44 -10.53
CA VAL A 303 13.01 2.54 -11.43
C VAL A 303 11.57 2.40 -11.89
N ALA A 304 11.14 1.20 -12.28
CA ALA A 304 9.76 0.94 -12.69
C ALA A 304 8.74 1.25 -11.58
N LEU A 305 9.05 0.87 -10.34
CA LEU A 305 8.21 1.19 -9.18
C LEU A 305 8.13 2.70 -8.92
N TYR A 306 9.26 3.40 -9.07
CA TYR A 306 9.28 4.86 -8.99
C TYR A 306 8.48 5.53 -10.12
N LEU A 307 8.57 5.04 -11.36
CA LEU A 307 7.75 5.53 -12.47
C LEU A 307 6.26 5.29 -12.22
N MET A 308 5.89 4.15 -11.63
CA MET A 308 4.52 3.85 -11.22
C MET A 308 4.03 4.82 -10.13
N LEU A 309 4.89 5.19 -9.17
CA LEU A 309 4.60 6.25 -8.19
C LEU A 309 4.37 7.60 -8.87
N LEU A 310 5.25 8.03 -9.77
CA LEU A 310 5.08 9.28 -10.53
C LEU A 310 3.78 9.29 -11.32
N TRP A 311 3.47 8.19 -12.01
CA TRP A 311 2.22 8.03 -12.74
C TRP A 311 1.02 8.15 -11.80
N SER A 312 1.03 7.45 -10.66
CA SER A 312 -0.07 7.52 -9.70
C SER A 312 -0.28 8.94 -9.16
N VAL A 313 0.79 9.70 -8.89
CA VAL A 313 0.71 11.10 -8.46
C VAL A 313 0.10 11.98 -9.54
N ARG A 314 0.50 11.79 -10.81
CA ARG A 314 -0.12 12.49 -11.95
C ARG A 314 -1.61 12.20 -12.06
N ARG A 315 -2.06 10.98 -11.71
CA ARG A 315 -3.48 10.62 -11.69
C ARG A 315 -4.28 11.30 -10.58
N VAL A 316 -3.64 11.68 -9.47
CA VAL A 316 -4.26 12.48 -8.41
C VAL A 316 -4.37 13.96 -8.79
N GLN A 317 -3.53 14.44 -9.72
CA GLN A 317 -3.57 15.83 -10.18
C GLN A 317 -4.61 16.07 -11.30
N PRO A 318 -5.16 17.29 -11.41
CA PRO A 318 -5.16 18.36 -10.40
C PRO A 318 -6.36 18.27 -9.43
N THR A 319 -7.38 17.48 -9.77
CA THR A 319 -8.71 17.50 -9.13
C THR A 319 -8.89 16.52 -7.98
N VAL A 320 -7.86 15.74 -7.65
CA VAL A 320 -7.90 14.67 -6.63
C VAL A 320 -9.09 13.72 -6.87
N PRO A 321 -9.18 13.06 -8.05
CA PRO A 321 -10.26 12.10 -8.30
C PRO A 321 -10.17 10.93 -7.31
N LEU A 322 -11.33 10.41 -6.87
CA LEU A 322 -11.39 9.38 -5.83
C LEU A 322 -10.59 8.13 -6.19
N PHE A 323 -10.82 7.57 -7.39
CA PHE A 323 -10.14 6.37 -7.84
C PHE A 323 -8.65 6.62 -8.13
N GLY A 324 -8.27 7.82 -8.57
CA GLY A 324 -6.86 8.21 -8.67
C GLY A 324 -6.17 8.25 -7.31
N LEU A 325 -6.86 8.74 -6.27
CA LEU A 325 -6.38 8.69 -4.89
C LEU A 325 -6.25 7.24 -4.39
N LEU A 326 -7.21 6.37 -4.65
CA LEU A 326 -7.11 4.95 -4.27
C LEU A 326 -5.93 4.24 -4.95
N ILE A 327 -5.69 4.50 -6.24
CA ILE A 327 -4.50 4.02 -6.95
C ILE A 327 -3.23 4.52 -6.26
N PHE A 328 -3.15 5.82 -5.97
CA PHE A 328 -1.99 6.39 -5.28
C PHE A 328 -1.78 5.76 -3.89
N LEU A 329 -2.83 5.56 -3.09
CA LEU A 329 -2.73 4.90 -1.79
C LEU A 329 -2.18 3.47 -1.92
N ARG A 330 -2.64 2.70 -2.93
CA ARG A 330 -2.12 1.36 -3.18
C ARG A 330 -0.64 1.38 -3.56
N VAL A 331 -0.28 2.18 -4.56
CA VAL A 331 1.09 2.23 -5.11
C VAL A 331 2.08 2.77 -4.07
N SER A 332 1.70 3.82 -3.32
CA SER A 332 2.53 4.36 -2.23
C SER A 332 2.69 3.39 -1.07
N TYR A 333 1.65 2.63 -0.73
CA TYR A 333 1.77 1.57 0.27
C TYR A 333 2.70 0.45 -0.18
N THR A 334 2.53 -0.07 -1.41
CA THR A 334 3.41 -1.14 -1.92
C THR A 334 4.84 -0.66 -2.07
N ALA A 335 5.07 0.61 -2.44
CA ALA A 335 6.40 1.19 -2.45
C ALA A 335 7.00 1.30 -1.04
N ALA A 336 6.20 1.69 -0.06
CA ALA A 336 6.66 1.78 1.32
C ALA A 336 7.00 0.41 1.91
N MET A 337 6.33 -0.63 1.42
CA MET A 337 6.58 -2.03 1.80
C MET A 337 7.61 -2.74 0.93
N ALA A 338 8.14 -2.10 -0.12
CA ALA A 338 9.09 -2.70 -1.05
C ALA A 338 10.35 -3.31 -0.39
N PRO A 339 10.88 -2.78 0.74
CA PRO A 339 12.00 -3.44 1.41
C PRO A 339 11.61 -4.73 2.13
N PHE A 340 10.33 -4.96 2.42
CA PHE A 340 9.89 -6.01 3.34
C PHE A 340 9.01 -7.08 2.69
N ALA A 341 8.21 -6.73 1.68
CA ALA A 341 7.27 -7.67 1.09
C ALA A 341 7.02 -7.37 -0.39
N PRO A 342 7.22 -8.33 -1.29
CA PRO A 342 6.87 -8.18 -2.70
C PRO A 342 5.34 -8.13 -2.86
N GLN A 343 4.82 -6.98 -3.29
CA GLN A 343 3.41 -6.73 -3.50
C GLN A 343 3.11 -5.81 -4.69
N ALA A 344 4.08 -5.00 -5.14
CA ALA A 344 3.89 -4.01 -6.19
C ALA A 344 3.71 -4.66 -7.56
N PHE A 345 4.58 -5.60 -7.93
CA PHE A 345 4.58 -6.30 -9.22
C PHE A 345 3.77 -7.60 -9.17
N THR A 346 2.65 -7.59 -8.47
CA THR A 346 1.76 -8.75 -8.39
C THR A 346 0.52 -8.54 -9.24
N TRP A 347 -0.06 -9.63 -9.77
CA TRP A 347 -1.33 -9.56 -10.49
C TRP A 347 -2.44 -8.89 -9.67
N THR A 348 -2.51 -9.14 -8.36
CA THR A 348 -3.52 -8.51 -7.49
C THR A 348 -3.38 -6.98 -7.41
N SER A 349 -2.14 -6.47 -7.45
CA SER A 349 -1.88 -5.04 -7.49
C SER A 349 -2.29 -4.42 -8.81
N PHE A 350 -1.90 -5.03 -9.94
CA PHE A 350 -2.31 -4.58 -11.27
C PHE A 350 -3.83 -4.68 -11.48
N GLY A 351 -4.44 -5.77 -11.01
CA GLY A 351 -5.89 -5.98 -11.02
C GLY A 351 -6.63 -4.91 -10.24
N PHE A 352 -6.13 -4.50 -9.06
CA PHE A 352 -6.71 -3.40 -8.31
C PHE A 352 -6.62 -2.05 -9.05
N ILE A 353 -5.48 -1.77 -9.70
CA ILE A 353 -5.31 -0.55 -10.50
C ILE A 353 -6.30 -0.56 -11.68
N ALA A 354 -6.37 -1.66 -12.43
CA ALA A 354 -7.30 -1.83 -13.54
C ALA A 354 -8.76 -1.68 -13.07
N LEU A 355 -9.12 -2.27 -11.93
CA LEU A 355 -10.43 -2.13 -11.32
C LEU A 355 -10.74 -0.67 -10.98
N CYS A 356 -9.81 0.08 -10.40
CA CYS A 356 -10.02 1.50 -10.11
C CYS A 356 -10.25 2.33 -11.38
N LEU A 357 -9.53 2.02 -12.47
CA LEU A 357 -9.74 2.68 -13.77
C LEU A 357 -11.12 2.34 -14.34
N LEU A 358 -11.56 1.08 -14.24
CA LEU A 358 -12.89 0.64 -14.65
C LEU A 358 -14.00 1.31 -13.84
N LEU A 359 -13.87 1.35 -12.50
CA LEU A 359 -14.83 2.01 -11.61
C LEU A 359 -14.91 3.50 -11.90
N GLN A 360 -13.79 4.14 -12.26
CA GLN A 360 -13.78 5.53 -12.70
C GLN A 360 -14.56 5.73 -14.00
N LEU A 361 -14.42 4.81 -14.97
CA LEU A 361 -15.20 4.82 -16.20
C LEU A 361 -16.70 4.66 -15.92
N VAL A 362 -17.07 3.69 -15.08
CA VAL A 362 -18.46 3.47 -14.66
C VAL A 362 -19.03 4.73 -14.00
N ALA A 363 -18.28 5.39 -13.11
CA ALA A 363 -18.72 6.63 -12.47
C ALA A 363 -18.93 7.77 -13.48
N ALA A 364 -18.11 7.84 -14.54
CA ALA A 364 -18.26 8.83 -15.59
C ALA A 364 -19.51 8.59 -16.47
N LEU A 365 -19.89 7.33 -16.68
CA LEU A 365 -21.08 6.93 -17.44
C LEU A 365 -22.40 7.16 -16.69
N LEU A 366 -22.36 7.30 -15.36
CA LEU A 366 -23.56 7.56 -14.56
C LEU A 366 -24.09 9.00 -14.76
N PRO A 367 -25.42 9.22 -14.79
CA PRO A 367 -26.00 10.55 -14.95
C PRO A 367 -25.60 11.53 -13.83
N ASP A 368 -25.37 12.80 -14.17
CA ASP A 368 -25.13 13.86 -13.19
C ASP A 368 -26.34 14.75 -12.98
N ARG A 369 -27.05 14.53 -11.89
CA ARG A 369 -28.19 15.39 -11.54
C ARG A 369 -27.75 16.82 -11.21
N ARG A 370 -26.50 17.05 -10.77
CA ARG A 370 -26.01 18.41 -10.45
C ARG A 370 -25.65 19.22 -11.69
N ARG A 371 -25.13 18.59 -12.74
CA ARG A 371 -24.92 19.28 -14.03
C ARG A 371 -26.24 19.52 -14.75
N ALA A 372 -27.16 18.55 -14.73
CA ALA A 372 -28.48 18.70 -15.35
C ALA A 372 -29.29 19.85 -14.73
N ALA A 373 -29.23 20.03 -13.40
CA ALA A 373 -29.87 21.14 -12.70
C ALA A 373 -29.24 22.50 -12.98
N ALA A 374 -27.91 22.56 -13.21
CA ALA A 374 -27.23 23.80 -13.58
C ALA A 374 -27.59 24.24 -15.01
N THR A 375 -27.67 23.30 -15.96
CA THR A 375 -28.07 23.60 -17.34
C THR A 375 -29.56 23.95 -17.49
N SER A 376 -30.43 23.45 -16.61
CA SER A 376 -31.85 23.81 -16.64
C SER A 376 -32.13 25.23 -16.14
N PHE A 377 -31.24 25.82 -15.33
CA PHE A 377 -31.38 27.21 -14.88
C PHE A 377 -30.93 28.23 -15.95
N ASP A 378 -29.93 27.89 -16.78
CA ASP A 378 -29.46 28.79 -17.86
C ASP A 378 -30.45 28.90 -19.04
N HIS A 379 -31.36 27.93 -19.21
CA HIS A 379 -32.42 27.99 -20.23
C HIS A 379 -33.73 28.64 -19.75
N ALA A 380 -33.79 29.09 -18.50
CA ALA A 380 -34.99 29.67 -17.89
C ALA A 380 -34.89 31.19 -17.68
N VAL A 381 -34.16 31.91 -18.56
CA VAL A 381 -34.34 33.37 -18.71
C VAL A 381 -35.35 33.59 -19.84
N PRO A 382 -36.60 34.01 -19.56
CA PRO A 382 -37.49 34.44 -20.61
C PRO A 382 -36.93 35.74 -21.19
N ALA A 383 -36.61 35.72 -22.49
CA ALA A 383 -36.46 36.93 -23.28
C ALA A 383 -37.82 37.65 -23.35
N GLY A 384 -38.13 38.45 -22.33
CA GLY A 384 -39.37 39.21 -22.20
C GLY A 384 -39.10 40.70 -22.13
N ALA A 385 -39.11 41.33 -23.31
CA ALA A 385 -39.64 42.65 -23.63
C ALA A 385 -39.38 43.85 -22.69
N GLY A 386 -38.87 44.94 -23.28
CA GLY A 386 -39.26 46.29 -22.86
C GLY A 386 -38.17 47.34 -22.95
N ALA A 387 -37.82 47.75 -24.17
CA ALA A 387 -37.22 49.07 -24.38
C ALA A 387 -38.22 50.17 -23.96
N SER A 388 -37.75 51.18 -23.25
CA SER A 388 -38.21 52.56 -23.50
C SER A 388 -37.15 53.57 -23.02
N PRO A 389 -36.79 54.57 -23.85
CA PRO A 389 -35.87 55.64 -23.49
C PRO A 389 -36.65 56.82 -22.89
N THR A 390 -36.13 57.46 -21.84
CA THR A 390 -36.59 58.79 -21.43
C THR A 390 -35.40 59.71 -21.14
N THR A 391 -35.30 60.69 -22.01
CA THR A 391 -34.51 61.92 -21.96
C THR A 391 -34.99 62.89 -20.87
N HIS A 392 -34.03 63.49 -20.14
CA HIS A 392 -33.97 64.88 -19.61
C HIS A 392 -35.10 65.43 -18.68
N PRO A 393 -34.86 66.49 -17.85
CA PRO A 393 -33.84 67.54 -17.90
C PRO A 393 -32.56 67.27 -17.10
#